data_AF-A0A432YEI1-F1
#
_entry.id   AF-A0A432YEI1-F1
#
_cell.length_a   1.000
_cell.length_b   1.000
_cell.length_c   1.000
_cell.angle_alpha   90.00
_cell.angle_beta   90.00
_cell.angle_gamma   90.00
#
_symmetry.space_group_name_H-M   'P 1'
#
loop_
_entity.id
_entity.type
_entity.pdbx_description
1 polymer ?
#
loop_
_entity_poly.entity_id
_entity_poly.type
_entity_poly.pdbx_seq_one_letter_code
_entity_poly.pdbx_strand_id
1 'polypeptide(L)'
;MNKFTIATCCFFLMSAAVACDVPWQKCWYGQTPQGQHCQGEVILLSAFDAKQALRDDSNLRLPTRAELETFFMSSHAVPLREHAHELQNFQVLTSDFVQHGNEFLVTTVDIRNGRIELLPWREPALVLLRETKNP
;
A
#
# COMPACT_ATOMS: atom_id res chain seq x y z
N MET A 1 -63.88 8.87 19.01
CA MET A 1 -63.91 8.55 17.57
C MET A 1 -63.25 9.71 16.84
N ASN A 2 -62.20 9.63 16.02
CA ASN A 2 -61.31 8.56 15.59
C ASN A 2 -59.92 9.19 15.39
N LYS A 3 -58.90 8.39 15.69
CA LYS A 3 -57.48 8.69 15.45
C LYS A 3 -57.18 8.47 13.96
N PHE A 4 -56.38 9.34 13.34
CA PHE A 4 -55.60 8.99 12.16
C PHE A 4 -54.25 9.70 12.22
N THR A 5 -53.25 8.98 12.71
CA THR A 5 -51.85 9.36 12.66
C THR A 5 -51.20 8.42 11.65
N ILE A 6 -50.89 8.94 10.46
CA ILE A 6 -50.11 8.21 9.46
C ILE A 6 -48.64 8.46 9.80
N ALA A 7 -48.02 7.49 10.45
CA ALA A 7 -46.59 7.47 10.69
C ALA A 7 -45.89 6.85 9.48
N THR A 8 -45.46 7.70 8.54
CA THR A 8 -44.51 7.34 7.50
C THR A 8 -43.15 7.88 7.94
N CYS A 9 -42.27 7.01 8.42
CA CYS A 9 -40.85 7.34 8.57
C CYS A 9 -40.00 6.15 8.17
N CYS A 10 -39.47 6.27 6.95
CA CYS A 10 -38.12 5.91 6.55
C CYS A 10 -37.59 4.59 7.11
N PHE A 11 -37.78 3.53 6.32
CA PHE A 11 -36.83 2.42 6.27
C PHE A 11 -35.47 3.01 5.86
N PHE A 12 -34.62 3.29 6.85
CA PHE A 12 -33.19 3.49 6.63
C PHE A 12 -32.64 2.17 6.09
N LEU A 13 -32.48 2.12 4.77
CA LEU A 13 -31.60 1.16 4.12
C LEU A 13 -30.19 1.44 4.65
N MET A 14 -29.78 0.70 5.68
CA MET A 14 -28.38 0.62 6.05
C MET A 14 -27.66 -0.06 4.88
N SER A 15 -27.07 0.76 4.01
CA SER A 15 -26.01 0.30 3.13
C SER A 15 -24.89 -0.22 4.04
N ALA A 16 -24.82 -1.53 4.22
CA ALA A 16 -23.59 -2.17 4.64
C ALA A 16 -22.59 -1.86 3.54
N ALA A 17 -21.82 -0.79 3.72
CA ALA A 17 -20.61 -0.57 2.96
C ALA A 17 -19.77 -1.82 3.20
N VAL A 18 -19.74 -2.70 2.20
CA VAL A 18 -18.77 -3.78 2.15
C VAL A 18 -17.44 -3.05 2.14
N ALA A 19 -16.77 -3.01 3.30
CA ALA A 19 -15.41 -2.55 3.37
C ALA A 19 -14.65 -3.48 2.45
N CYS A 20 -14.33 -3.02 1.24
CA CYS A 20 -13.39 -3.73 0.40
C CYS A 20 -12.09 -3.73 1.21
N ASP A 21 -11.77 -4.86 1.84
CA ASP A 21 -10.47 -5.05 2.45
C ASP A 21 -9.45 -4.97 1.30
N VAL A 22 -8.84 -3.81 1.21
CA VAL A 22 -7.73 -3.53 0.31
C VAL A 22 -6.58 -4.34 0.92
N PRO A 23 -6.02 -5.37 0.24
CA PRO A 23 -5.06 -6.31 0.82
C PRO A 23 -3.67 -5.69 0.98
N TRP A 24 -3.62 -4.42 1.40
CA TRP A 24 -2.43 -3.60 1.50
C TRP A 24 -2.27 -3.17 2.93
N GLN A 25 -1.03 -3.13 3.40
CA GLN A 25 -0.74 -2.40 4.62
C GLN A 25 -1.12 -0.93 4.43
N LYS A 26 -1.75 -0.35 5.44
CA LYS A 26 -2.18 1.06 5.42
C LYS A 26 -1.02 2.04 5.55
N CYS A 27 0.13 1.55 6.02
CA CYS A 27 1.30 2.34 6.38
C CYS A 27 2.54 1.84 5.65
N TRP A 28 3.54 2.71 5.54
CA TRP A 28 4.87 2.30 5.09
C TRP A 28 5.50 1.30 6.07
N TYR A 29 6.44 0.51 5.57
CA TYR A 29 7.21 -0.39 6.40
C TYR A 29 7.91 0.35 7.56
N GLY A 30 7.90 -0.28 8.75
CA GLY A 30 8.38 0.32 10.00
C GLY A 30 7.31 1.07 10.80
N GLN A 31 6.15 1.37 10.20
CA GLN A 31 5.06 2.08 10.87
C GLN A 31 3.90 1.16 11.24
N THR A 32 3.17 1.53 12.30
CA THR A 32 1.97 0.82 12.77
C THR A 32 0.73 1.68 12.53
N PRO A 33 -0.39 1.11 12.01
CA PRO A 33 -1.64 1.84 11.87
C PRO A 33 -2.23 2.20 13.24
N GLN A 34 -2.57 3.47 13.43
CA GLN A 34 -3.26 4.00 14.60
C GLN A 34 -4.48 4.81 14.15
N GLY A 35 -5.63 4.15 14.06
CA GLY A 35 -6.85 4.74 13.51
C GLY A 35 -6.71 5.05 12.02
N GLN A 36 -6.74 6.34 11.67
CA GLN A 36 -6.55 6.82 10.29
C GLN A 36 -5.10 7.26 9.98
N HIS A 37 -4.19 7.15 10.97
CA HIS A 37 -2.81 7.61 10.86
C HIS A 37 -1.83 6.44 10.99
N CYS A 38 -0.58 6.70 10.64
CA CYS A 38 0.54 5.78 10.81
C CYS A 38 1.50 6.36 11.84
N GLN A 39 1.89 5.55 12.82
CA GLN A 39 2.84 5.95 13.86
C GLN A 39 4.14 5.16 13.73
N GLY A 40 5.26 5.82 14.00
CA GLY A 40 6.60 5.23 13.94
C GLY A 40 7.43 5.79 12.79
N GLU A 41 8.68 5.36 12.73
CA GLU A 41 9.62 5.77 11.68
C GLU A 41 9.42 4.91 10.42
N VAL A 42 9.53 5.55 9.25
CA VAL A 42 9.54 4.82 7.98
C VAL A 42 10.91 4.22 7.78
N ILE A 43 10.95 2.90 7.61
CA ILE A 43 12.18 2.16 7.36
C ILE A 43 12.28 1.89 5.86
N LEU A 44 13.24 2.53 5.22
CA LEU A 44 13.61 2.23 3.84
C LEU A 44 14.41 0.93 3.80
N LEU A 45 14.12 0.07 2.82
CA LEU A 45 14.86 -1.17 2.61
C LEU A 45 15.38 -1.23 1.18
N SER A 46 16.52 -1.90 1.01
CA SER A 46 16.91 -2.37 -0.31
C SER A 46 16.07 -3.59 -0.72
N ALA A 47 16.07 -3.92 -2.01
CA ALA A 47 15.39 -5.13 -2.49
C ALA A 47 15.98 -6.41 -1.85
N PHE A 48 17.30 -6.42 -1.59
CA PHE A 48 17.95 -7.48 -0.83
C PHE A 48 17.37 -7.60 0.59
N ASP A 49 17.35 -6.50 1.34
CA ASP A 49 16.95 -6.51 2.75
C ASP A 49 15.45 -6.81 2.89
N ALA A 50 14.61 -6.28 2.00
CA ALA A 50 13.19 -6.59 1.97
C ALA A 50 12.93 -8.09 1.74
N LYS A 51 13.67 -8.72 0.81
CA LYS A 51 13.56 -10.16 0.57
C LYS A 51 14.00 -10.99 1.78
N GLN A 52 15.01 -10.54 2.52
CA GLN A 52 15.45 -11.20 3.73
C GLN A 52 14.45 -11.02 4.88
N ALA A 53 13.90 -9.82 5.06
CA ALA A 53 12.91 -9.51 6.08
C ALA A 53 11.59 -10.30 5.90
N LEU A 54 11.20 -10.56 4.65
CA LEU A 54 9.97 -11.28 4.31
C LEU A 54 10.15 -12.80 4.17
N ARG A 55 11.34 -13.34 4.45
CA ARG A 55 11.65 -14.76 4.21
C ARG A 55 10.76 -15.69 5.04
N ASP A 56 10.47 -15.30 6.27
CA ASP A 56 9.74 -16.11 7.25
C ASP A 56 8.28 -15.67 7.45
N ASP A 57 7.86 -14.58 6.79
CA ASP A 57 6.48 -14.09 6.83
C ASP A 57 5.73 -14.45 5.54
N SER A 58 5.03 -15.58 5.57
CA SER A 58 4.24 -16.04 4.41
C SER A 58 2.98 -15.21 4.14
N ASN A 59 2.60 -14.31 5.05
CA ASN A 59 1.38 -13.51 4.94
C ASN A 59 1.62 -12.17 4.25
N LEU A 60 2.88 -11.73 4.14
CA LEU A 60 3.25 -10.47 3.53
C LEU A 60 4.18 -10.69 2.34
N ARG A 61 4.05 -9.84 1.33
CA ARG A 61 4.97 -9.81 0.20
C ARG A 61 5.16 -8.40 -0.33
N LEU A 62 6.23 -8.23 -1.09
CA LEU A 62 6.36 -7.09 -1.98
C LEU A 62 5.26 -7.15 -3.06
N PRO A 63 4.68 -6.00 -3.44
CA PRO A 63 3.71 -5.92 -4.51
C PRO A 63 4.38 -6.15 -5.87
N THR A 64 3.60 -6.51 -6.88
CA THR A 64 4.07 -6.47 -8.27
C THR A 64 3.98 -5.04 -8.79
N ARG A 65 4.68 -4.75 -9.90
CA ARG A 65 4.55 -3.47 -10.60
C ARG A 65 3.11 -3.10 -10.92
N ALA A 66 2.36 -4.02 -11.53
CA ALA A 66 0.97 -3.77 -11.96
C ALA A 66 0.04 -3.48 -10.78
N GLU A 67 0.30 -4.09 -9.62
CA GLU A 67 -0.45 -3.84 -8.40
C GLU A 67 -0.23 -2.43 -7.87
N LEU A 68 1.03 -1.95 -7.86
CA LEU A 68 1.34 -0.58 -7.46
C LEU A 68 0.78 0.46 -8.43
N GLU A 69 0.91 0.24 -9.75
CA GLU A 69 0.34 1.10 -10.78
C GLU A 69 -1.17 1.31 -10.53
N THR A 70 -1.90 0.22 -10.26
CA THR A 70 -3.34 0.27 -9.96
C THR A 70 -3.61 0.96 -8.62
N PHE A 71 -2.87 0.61 -7.57
CA PHE A 71 -3.09 1.13 -6.23
C PHE A 71 -2.82 2.64 -6.12
N PHE A 72 -1.77 3.14 -6.78
CA PHE A 72 -1.41 4.56 -6.74
C PHE A 72 -2.41 5.46 -7.47
N MET A 73 -3.26 4.92 -8.35
CA MET A 73 -4.37 5.66 -8.94
C MET A 73 -5.59 5.77 -8.01
N SER A 74 -5.62 5.03 -6.90
CA SER A 74 -6.73 5.05 -5.95
C SER A 74 -6.60 6.18 -4.91
N SER A 75 -7.73 6.56 -4.29
CA SER A 75 -7.75 7.52 -3.18
C SER A 75 -7.02 7.01 -1.93
N HIS A 76 -6.84 5.70 -1.79
CA HIS A 76 -6.10 5.10 -0.67
C HIS A 76 -4.61 5.43 -0.68
N ALA A 77 -4.04 5.77 -1.83
CA ALA A 77 -2.64 6.14 -1.93
C ALA A 77 -2.36 7.61 -1.58
N VAL A 78 -3.38 8.45 -1.37
CA VAL A 78 -3.21 9.89 -1.09
C VAL A 78 -2.38 10.13 0.19
N PRO A 79 -2.70 9.52 1.35
CA PRO A 79 -1.92 9.75 2.57
C PRO A 79 -0.48 9.24 2.45
N LEU A 80 -0.29 8.12 1.75
CA LEU A 80 1.04 7.57 1.47
C LEU A 80 1.87 8.53 0.60
N ARG A 81 1.25 9.13 -0.42
CA ARG A 81 1.91 10.10 -1.30
C ARG A 81 2.28 11.38 -0.57
N GLU A 82 1.40 11.90 0.28
CA GLU A 82 1.69 13.08 1.12
C GLU A 82 2.90 12.82 2.02
N HIS A 83 2.94 11.68 2.69
CA HIS A 83 4.07 11.33 3.54
C HIS A 83 5.36 11.10 2.74
N ALA A 84 5.29 10.50 1.54
CA ALA A 84 6.43 10.37 0.62
C ALA A 84 7.01 11.75 0.23
N HIS A 85 6.16 12.78 0.05
CA HIS A 85 6.62 14.14 -0.17
C HIS A 85 7.39 14.73 1.02
N GLU A 86 6.96 14.47 2.25
CA GLU A 86 7.68 14.92 3.45
C GLU A 86 9.07 14.28 3.55
N LEU A 87 9.18 13.00 3.19
CA LEU A 87 10.42 12.23 3.20
C LEU A 87 11.35 12.52 2.00
N GLN A 88 10.85 13.20 0.96
CA GLN A 88 11.54 13.40 -0.32
C GLN A 88 12.00 12.08 -0.96
N ASN A 89 11.27 10.99 -0.73
CA ASN A 89 11.51 9.69 -1.35
C ASN A 89 10.22 9.22 -2.03
N PHE A 90 10.31 8.80 -3.29
CA PHE A 90 9.13 8.51 -4.11
C PHE A 90 9.15 7.12 -4.74
N GLN A 91 10.27 6.41 -4.66
CA GLN A 91 10.42 5.10 -5.27
C GLN A 91 9.92 4.03 -4.33
N VAL A 92 8.90 3.28 -4.75
CA VAL A 92 8.34 2.17 -3.98
C VAL A 92 8.80 0.85 -4.59
N LEU A 93 9.35 -0.03 -3.75
CA LEU A 93 9.85 -1.34 -4.18
C LEU A 93 8.74 -2.24 -4.73
N THR A 94 9.09 -2.99 -5.78
CA THR A 94 8.30 -4.11 -6.27
C THR A 94 9.02 -5.44 -6.04
N SER A 95 8.30 -6.54 -6.28
CA SER A 95 8.86 -7.89 -6.34
C SER A 95 9.59 -8.20 -7.65
N ASP A 96 9.50 -7.32 -8.66
CA ASP A 96 10.05 -7.53 -10.00
C ASP A 96 11.53 -7.10 -10.05
N PHE A 97 12.38 -7.93 -10.67
CA PHE A 97 13.80 -7.64 -10.82
C PHE A 97 14.33 -8.12 -12.16
N VAL A 98 15.41 -7.50 -12.59
CA VAL A 98 16.08 -7.78 -13.86
C VAL A 98 17.57 -8.01 -13.58
N GLN A 99 18.14 -9.00 -14.24
CA GLN A 99 19.59 -9.18 -14.26
C GLN A 99 20.18 -8.51 -15.49
N HIS A 100 21.16 -7.63 -15.30
CA HIS A 100 21.90 -6.97 -16.37
C HIS A 100 23.39 -7.21 -16.17
N GLY A 101 23.93 -8.18 -16.92
CA GLY A 101 25.29 -8.68 -16.71
C GLY A 101 25.44 -9.34 -15.35
N ASN A 102 26.33 -8.78 -14.51
CA ASN A 102 26.59 -9.26 -13.15
C ASN A 102 25.80 -8.48 -12.08
N GLU A 103 24.94 -7.56 -12.49
CA GLU A 103 24.15 -6.73 -11.59
C GLU A 103 22.69 -7.16 -11.58
N PHE A 104 22.08 -7.05 -10.39
CA PHE A 104 20.64 -7.14 -10.22
C PHE A 104 20.09 -5.73 -10.06
N LEU A 105 19.03 -5.44 -10.80
CA LEU A 105 18.26 -4.22 -10.69
C LEU A 105 16.85 -4.58 -10.23
N VAL A 106 16.31 -3.81 -9.30
CA VAL A 106 14.93 -3.92 -8.86
C VAL A 106 14.08 -2.92 -9.62
N THR A 107 12.87 -3.33 -9.99
CA THR A 107 11.88 -2.43 -10.53
C THR A 107 11.20 -1.67 -9.40
N THR A 108 11.11 -0.36 -9.51
CA THR A 108 10.37 0.50 -8.58
C THR A 108 9.30 1.29 -9.31
N VAL A 109 8.32 1.79 -8.57
CA VAL A 109 7.28 2.66 -9.09
C VAL A 109 7.29 3.97 -8.32
N ASP A 110 7.35 5.09 -9.04
CA ASP A 110 7.24 6.45 -8.49
C ASP A 110 5.78 6.70 -8.06
N ILE A 111 5.54 6.84 -6.76
CA ILE A 111 4.18 7.02 -6.19
C ILE A 111 3.46 8.29 -6.68
N ARG A 112 4.18 9.27 -7.23
CA ARG A 112 3.57 10.53 -7.69
C ARG A 112 2.85 10.37 -9.02
N ASN A 113 3.39 9.53 -9.90
CA ASN A 113 3.00 9.49 -11.31
C ASN A 113 2.92 8.08 -11.90
N GLY A 114 3.27 7.04 -11.14
CA GLY A 114 3.27 5.65 -11.60
C GLY A 114 4.41 5.29 -12.54
N ARG A 115 5.41 6.18 -12.72
CA ARG A 115 6.56 5.90 -13.59
C ARG A 115 7.38 4.75 -13.01
N ILE A 116 7.77 3.84 -13.89
CA ILE A 116 8.62 2.71 -13.56
C ILE A 116 10.08 3.14 -13.66
N GLU A 117 10.87 2.81 -12.65
CA GLU A 117 12.32 3.03 -12.63
C GLU A 117 13.05 1.75 -12.25
N LEU A 118 14.33 1.69 -12.58
CA LEU A 118 15.22 0.61 -12.16
C LEU A 118 16.21 1.18 -11.15
N LEU A 119 16.29 0.55 -9.99
CA LEU A 119 17.28 0.88 -8.97
C LEU A 119 18.26 -0.28 -8.77
N PRO A 120 19.51 -0.02 -8.33
CA PRO A 120 20.40 -1.07 -7.88
C PRO A 120 19.76 -1.93 -6.79
N TRP A 121 20.01 -3.24 -6.81
CA TRP A 121 19.43 -4.20 -5.84
C TRP A 121 19.69 -3.87 -4.35
N ARG A 122 20.73 -3.08 -4.08
CA ARG A 122 21.18 -2.65 -2.75
C ARG A 122 20.73 -1.22 -2.40
N GLU A 123 20.07 -0.50 -3.30
CA GLU A 123 19.62 0.87 -3.07
C GLU A 123 18.34 0.87 -2.21
N PRO A 124 18.29 1.62 -1.09
CA PRO A 124 17.09 1.71 -0.26
C PRO A 124 15.95 2.49 -0.92
N ALA A 125 14.73 1.97 -0.81
CA ALA A 125 13.52 2.64 -1.27
C ALA A 125 12.36 2.45 -0.28
N LEU A 126 11.24 3.12 -0.55
CA LEU A 126 10.02 2.94 0.24
C LEU A 126 9.48 1.52 0.06
N VAL A 127 8.92 0.97 1.14
CA VAL A 127 8.32 -0.36 1.13
C VAL A 127 6.87 -0.27 1.57
N LEU A 128 5.98 -0.75 0.71
CA LEU A 128 4.58 -0.97 1.01
C LEU A 128 4.31 -2.46 0.83
N LEU A 129 3.88 -3.15 1.88
CA LEU A 129 3.62 -4.58 1.81
C LEU A 129 2.16 -4.87 1.47
N ARG A 130 1.99 -6.00 0.81
CA ARG A 130 0.70 -6.56 0.44
C ARG A 130 0.48 -7.88 1.17
N GLU A 131 -0.74 -8.10 1.63
CA GLU A 131 -1.17 -9.37 2.21
C GLU A 131 -1.29 -10.44 1.10
N THR A 132 -0.85 -11.66 1.40
CA THR A 132 -0.84 -12.79 0.44
C THR A 132 -2.19 -13.49 0.34
N LYS A 133 -3.09 -13.27 1.30
CA LYS A 133 -4.47 -13.80 1.34
C LYS A 133 -5.43 -12.64 1.59
N ASN A 134 -6.59 -12.64 0.93
CA ASN A 134 -7.74 -11.87 1.43
C ASN A 134 -8.19 -12.50 2.75
N PRO A 135 -8.50 -11.71 3.79
CA PRO A 135 -9.18 -12.23 4.97
C PRO A 135 -10.51 -12.92 4.62
#